data_AF-A0A924LRU9-F1
#
_entry.id   AF-A0A924LRU9-F1
#
_cell.length_a   1.000
_cell.length_b   1.000
_cell.length_c   1.000
_cell.angle_alpha   90.00
_cell.angle_beta   90.00
_cell.angle_gamma   90.00
#
_symmetry.space_group_name_H-M   'P 1'
#
loop_
_entity.id
_entity.type
_entity.pdbx_description
1 polymer ?
#
loop_
_entity_poly.entity_id
_entity_poly.type
_entity_poly.pdbx_seq_one_letter_code
_entity_poly.pdbx_strand_id
1 'polypeptide(L)' 'MLLSLMSFIVGTITIYKYYDGEISVLGYSSIMVSIWFLSGIIITTTGIVGIYIGKIFDQSKQRKSFIIDKIIN' A
#
# COMPACT_ATOMS: atom_id res chain seq x y z
N MET A 1 -2.01 3.14 -0.43
CA MET A 1 -2.79 4.38 -0.21
C MET A 1 -4.30 4.14 -0.15
N LEU A 2 -4.94 3.55 -1.17
CA LEU A 2 -6.36 3.14 -1.07
C LEU A 2 -6.59 2.11 0.06
N LEU A 3 -5.70 1.11 0.19
CA LEU A 3 -5.74 0.15 1.29
C LEU A 3 -5.52 0.78 2.68
N SER A 4 -4.64 1.78 2.79
CA SER A 4 -4.41 2.45 4.08
C SER A 4 -5.59 3.34 4.49
N LEU A 5 -6.25 3.98 3.52
CA LEU A 5 -7.52 4.70 3.74
C LEU A 5 -8.65 3.76 4.17
N MET A 6 -8.77 2.60 3.52
CA MET A 6 -9.74 1.57 3.92
C MET A 6 -9.45 1.04 5.32
N SER A 7 -8.18 0.78 5.68
CA SER A 7 -7.78 0.39 7.03
C SER A 7 -8.15 1.45 8.07
N PHE A 8 -8.01 2.74 7.76
CA PHE A 8 -8.36 3.81 8.67
C PHE A 8 -9.88 3.85 8.93
N ILE A 9 -10.69 3.74 7.87
CA ILE A 9 -12.17 3.71 7.94
C ILE A 9 -12.66 2.49 8.73
N VAL A 10 -12.12 1.30 8.46
CA VAL A 10 -12.45 0.08 9.19
C VAL A 10 -12.03 0.18 10.66
N GLY A 11 -10.89 0.81 10.93
CA GLY A 11 -10.44 1.11 12.29
C GLY A 11 -11.42 1.99 13.06
N THR A 12 -11.90 3.09 12.47
CA THR A 12 -12.90 3.96 13.10
C THR A 12 -14.24 3.27 13.32
N ILE A 13 -14.70 2.45 12.36
CA ILE A 13 -15.93 1.65 12.52
C ILE A 13 -15.78 0.68 13.70
N THR A 14 -14.65 -0.01 13.81
CA THR A 14 -14.39 -0.97 14.89
C THR A 14 -14.36 -0.29 16.27
N ILE A 15 -13.83 0.94 16.35
CA ILE A 15 -13.87 1.76 17.58
C ILE A 15 -15.32 2.15 17.91
N TYR A 16 -16.12 2.59 16.93
CA TYR A 16 -17.53 2.90 17.15
C TYR A 16 -18.32 1.69 17.67
N LYS A 17 -18.11 0.51 17.08
CA LYS A 17 -18.77 -0.74 17.52
C LYS A 17 -18.32 -1.21 18.90
N TYR A 18 -17.12 -0.82 19.36
CA TYR A 18 -16.66 -1.08 20.73
C TYR A 18 -17.44 -0.22 21.76
N TYR A 19 -17.72 1.05 21.44
CA TYR A 19 -18.53 1.92 22.30
C TYR A 19 -20.00 1.48 22.39
N ASP A 20 -20.52 0.83 21.36
CA ASP A 20 -21.91 0.32 21.30
C ASP A 20 -22.10 -1.00 22.08
N GLY A 21 -21.03 -1.59 22.64
CA GLY A 21 -21.11 -2.78 23.48
C GLY A 21 -21.31 -4.11 22.74
N GLU A 22 -21.35 -4.12 21.39
CA GLU A 22 -21.53 -5.33 20.59
C GLU A 22 -20.33 -6.30 20.63
N ILE A 23 -19.14 -5.82 21.01
CA ILE A 23 -17.91 -6.63 21.04
C ILE A 23 -17.68 -7.14 22.46
N SER A 24 -18.29 -8.29 22.75
CA SER A 24 -18.28 -8.98 24.04
C SER A 24 -16.96 -9.67 24.39
N VAL A 25 -15.96 -9.63 23.50
CA VAL A 25 -14.66 -10.31 23.67
C VAL A 25 -13.56 -9.29 23.93
N LEU A 26 -13.00 -9.28 25.14
CA LEU A 26 -11.87 -8.42 25.52
C LEU A 26 -10.69 -8.62 24.55
N GLY A 27 -10.14 -7.52 24.04
CA GLY A 27 -8.93 -7.51 23.21
C GLY A 27 -9.13 -7.79 21.71
N TYR A 28 -10.34 -8.15 21.26
CA TYR A 28 -10.61 -8.39 19.83
C TYR A 28 -10.45 -7.12 18.99
N SER A 29 -11.00 -5.99 19.47
CA SER A 29 -10.93 -4.71 18.74
C SER A 29 -9.50 -4.20 18.57
N SER A 30 -8.67 -4.30 19.61
CA SER A 30 -7.27 -3.85 19.53
C SER A 30 -6.44 -4.73 18.59
N ILE A 31 -6.61 -6.06 18.64
CA ILE A 31 -5.92 -7.00 17.74
C ILE A 31 -6.31 -6.74 16.28
N MET A 32 -7.60 -6.57 16.00
CA MET A 32 -8.07 -6.31 14.64
C MET A 32 -7.54 -4.98 14.08
N VAL A 33 -7.60 -3.92 14.87
CA VAL A 33 -7.06 -2.60 14.45
C VAL A 33 -5.54 -2.70 14.20
N SER A 34 -4.78 -3.37 15.07
CA SER A 34 -3.35 -3.55 14.89
C SER A 34 -2.99 -4.34 13.63
N ILE A 35 -3.66 -5.46 13.36
CA ILE A 35 -3.39 -6.28 12.17
C ILE A 35 -3.65 -5.47 10.91
N TRP A 36 -4.81 -4.83 10.80
CA TRP A 36 -5.18 -4.07 9.61
C TRP A 36 -4.26 -2.88 9.35
N PHE A 37 -3.88 -2.16 10.41
CA PHE A 37 -2.95 -1.04 10.31
C PHE A 37 -1.56 -1.51 9.84
N LEU A 38 -1.03 -2.57 10.46
CA LEU A 38 0.29 -3.10 10.11
C LEU A 38 0.32 -3.64 8.68
N SER A 39 -0.71 -4.38 8.27
CA SER A 39 -0.86 -4.88 6.90
C SER A 39 -0.94 -3.73 5.88
N GLY A 40 -1.67 -2.66 6.20
CA GLY A 40 -1.76 -1.47 5.35
C GLY A 40 -0.40 -0.78 5.13
N ILE A 41 0.43 -0.70 6.18
CA ILE A 41 1.79 -0.15 6.10
C ILE A 41 2.68 -1.06 5.25
N ILE A 42 2.68 -2.38 5.51
CA ILE A 42 3.51 -3.35 4.78
C ILE A 42 3.22 -3.28 3.28
N ILE A 43 1.96 -3.35 2.89
CA ILE A 43 1.55 -3.31 1.47
C ILE A 43 1.96 -1.98 0.82
N THR A 44 1.84 -0.86 1.53
CA THR A 44 2.23 0.45 1.00
C THR A 44 3.74 0.53 0.79
N THR A 45 4.54 0.08 1.74
CA THR A 45 6.00 0.05 1.64
C THR A 45 6.45 -0.86 0.49
N THR A 46 5.89 -2.06 0.38
CA THR A 46 6.19 -2.99 -0.71
C THR A 46 5.78 -2.41 -2.07
N GLY A 47 4.66 -1.70 -2.16
CA GLY A 47 4.23 -1.01 -3.37
C GLY A 47 5.22 0.06 -3.83
N ILE A 48 5.72 0.88 -2.91
CA ILE A 48 6.75 1.89 -3.21
C ILE A 48 8.03 1.20 -3.71
N VAL A 49 8.50 0.17 -3.00
CA VAL A 49 9.69 -0.60 -3.41
C VAL A 49 9.51 -1.20 -4.81
N GLY A 50 8.34 -1.76 -5.12
CA GLY A 50 8.03 -2.31 -6.44
C GLY A 50 8.15 -1.29 -7.57
N ILE A 51 7.68 -0.05 -7.36
CA ILE A 51 7.82 1.04 -8.35
C ILE A 51 9.29 1.39 -8.58
N TYR A 52 10.10 1.45 -7.52
CA TYR A 52 11.52 1.73 -7.64
C TYR A 52 12.28 0.60 -8.34
N ILE A 53 11.98 -0.66 -8.01
CA ILE A 53 12.54 -1.83 -8.70
C ILE A 53 12.18 -1.80 -10.18
N GLY A 54 10.93 -1.46 -10.52
CA GLY A 54 10.50 -1.30 -11.92
C GLY A 54 11.33 -0.28 -12.68
N LYS A 55 11.59 0.90 -12.07
CA LYS A 55 12.45 1.93 -12.66
C LYS A 55 13.90 1.45 -12.83
N ILE A 56 14.46 0.77 -11.84
CA ILE A 56 15.82 0.23 -11.90
C ILE A 56 15.92 -0.81 -13.03
N PHE A 57 14.91 -1.66 -13.18
CA PHE A 57 14.86 -2.65 -14.24
C PHE A 57 14.82 -2.00 -15.63
N ASP A 58 14.00 -0.96 -15.81
CA ASP A 58 13.97 -0.19 -17.06
C ASP A 58 15.30 0.51 -17.36
N GLN A 59 15.96 1.08 -16.34
CA GLN A 59 17.30 1.67 -16.48
C GLN A 59 18.36 0.62 -16.83
N SER A 60 18.30 -0.57 -16.20
CA SER A 60 19.26 -1.66 -16.43
C SER A 60 19.19 -2.21 -17.86
N LYS A 61 18.03 -2.14 -18.51
CA LYS A 61 17.83 -2.60 -19.88
C LYS A 61 18.52 -1.71 -20.93
N GLN A 62 19.03 -0.53 -20.54
CA GLN A 62 19.73 0.42 -21.44
C GLN A 62 19.03 0.61 -22.80
N ARG A 63 17.69 0.56 -22.82
CA ARG A 63 16.93 0.67 -24.08
C ARG A 63 17.06 2.12 -24.56
N LYS A 64 17.77 2.34 -25.67
CA LYS A 64 17.84 3.66 -26.30
C LYS A 64 16.41 4.15 -26.54
N SER A 65 16.07 5.33 -25.99
CA SER A 65 14.73 5.92 -26.07
C SER A 65 14.31 6.35 -27.48
N PHE A 66 15.21 6.19 -28.46
CA PHE A 66 15.01 6.63 -29.83
C PHE A 66 15.66 5.64 -30.80
N ILE A 67 14.99 5.41 -31.91
CA ILE A 67 15.52 4.71 -33.08
C ILE A 67 15.81 5.80 -34.11
N ILE A 68 17.07 5.91 -34.55
CA ILE A 68 17.46 6.89 -35.56
C ILE A 68 17.05 6.34 -36.93
N ASP A 69 16.09 6.98 -37.59
CA ASP A 69 15.61 6.58 -38.92
C ASP A 69 16.48 7.16 -40.04
N LYS A 70 16.82 8.46 -39.98
CA LYS A 70 17.76 9.11 -40.90
C LYS A 70 18.54 10.25 -40.26
N ILE A 71 19.82 10.35 -40.62
CA ILE A 71 20.69 11.50 -40.34
C ILE A 71 20.80 12.29 -41.65
N ILE A 72 20.43 13.55 -41.63
CA ILE A 72 20.56 14.47 -42.78
C ILE A 72 21.66 15.46 -42.39
N ASN A 73 22.69 15.56 -43.25
CA ASN A 73 23.86 16.41 -43.07
C ASN A 73 23.64 17.80 -43.68
#